data_AF-A0A5M8FLH8-F1
#
_entry.id   AF-A0A5M8FLH8-F1
#
_cell.length_a   1.000
_cell.length_b   1.000
_cell.length_c   1.000
_cell.angle_alpha   90.00
_cell.angle_beta   90.00
_cell.angle_gamma   90.00
#
_symmetry.space_group_name_H-M   'P 1'
#
loop_
_entity.id
_entity.type
_entity.pdbx_description
1 polymer ?
#
loop_
_entity_poly.entity_id
_entity_poly.type
_entity_poly.pdbx_seq_one_letter_code
_entity_poly.pdbx_strand_id
1 'polypeptide(L)' 'MGFANFDRNADGVITEQEFQQARAERIAERSQQGYRMRNLAAAPPFTDLDLDADGELSPQEFADAQARHRQRMMRPPR' A
#
# COMPACT_ATOMS: atom_id res chain seq x y z
N MET A 1 6.62 -1.51 -5.54
CA MET A 1 6.18 -2.48 -4.50
C MET A 1 4.90 -3.09 -5.01
N GLY A 2 4.89 -4.41 -5.21
CA GLY A 2 3.76 -5.15 -5.75
C GLY A 2 2.84 -5.66 -4.64
N PHE A 3 1.64 -6.09 -5.03
CA PHE A 3 0.63 -6.71 -4.17
C PHE A 3 1.22 -7.88 -3.34
N ALA A 4 2.00 -8.74 -3.99
CA ALA A 4 2.66 -9.90 -3.39
C ALA A 4 3.67 -9.59 -2.27
N ASN A 5 4.06 -8.33 -2.05
CA ASN A 5 4.87 -7.97 -0.88
C ASN A 5 4.02 -7.76 0.38
N PHE A 6 2.73 -7.52 0.21
CA PHE A 6 1.78 -7.28 1.30
C PHE A 6 0.98 -8.55 1.60
N ASP A 7 0.59 -9.29 0.57
CA ASP A 7 -0.03 -10.61 0.65
C ASP A 7 1.03 -11.64 1.09
N ARG A 8 1.06 -11.96 2.39
CA ARG A 8 2.08 -12.84 2.98
C ARG A 8 1.69 -14.30 2.92
N ASN A 9 0.40 -14.57 3.05
CA ASN A 9 -0.17 -15.90 3.01
C ASN A 9 -0.41 -16.38 1.57
N ALA A 10 -0.22 -15.51 0.56
CA ALA A 10 -0.46 -15.76 -0.86
C ALA A 10 -1.90 -16.22 -1.12
N ASP A 11 -2.86 -15.73 -0.34
CA ASP A 11 -4.27 -16.07 -0.49
C ASP A 11 -4.95 -15.26 -1.61
N GLY A 12 -4.26 -14.24 -2.14
CA GLY A 12 -4.75 -13.39 -3.21
C GLY A 12 -5.57 -12.20 -2.72
N VAL A 13 -5.62 -11.93 -1.42
CA VAL A 13 -6.16 -10.71 -0.81
C VAL A 13 -5.14 -10.12 0.18
N ILE A 14 -5.34 -8.89 0.64
CA ILE A 14 -4.56 -8.33 1.76
C ILE A 14 -5.54 -7.88 2.80
N THR A 15 -5.53 -8.54 3.95
CA THR A 15 -6.40 -8.14 5.06
C THR A 15 -5.85 -6.92 5.80
N GLU A 16 -6.68 -6.25 6.59
CA GLU A 16 -6.22 -5.14 7.45
C GLU A 16 -5.04 -5.56 8.35
N GLN A 17 -5.08 -6.79 8.89
CA GLN A 17 -4.01 -7.32 9.74
C GLN A 17 -2.68 -7.43 8.99
N GLU A 18 -2.70 -7.99 7.78
CA GLU A 18 -1.50 -8.10 6.94
C GLU A 18 -0.97 -6.72 6.54
N PHE A 19 -1.86 -5.79 6.20
CA PHE A 19 -1.49 -4.43 5.87
C PHE A 19 -0.82 -3.72 7.06
N GLN A 20 -1.39 -3.83 8.26
CA GLN A 20 -0.82 -3.26 9.48
C GLN A 20 0.56 -3.85 9.77
N GLN A 21 0.72 -5.16 9.61
CA GLN A 21 1.97 -5.86 9.87
C GLN A 21 3.05 -5.46 8.85
N ALA A 22 2.73 -5.47 7.56
CA ALA A 22 3.62 -5.01 6.50
C ALA A 22 4.00 -3.53 6.65
N ARG A 23 3.06 -2.70 7.13
CA ARG A 23 3.33 -1.29 7.44
C ARG A 23 4.29 -1.14 8.61
N ALA A 24 4.07 -1.87 9.70
CA ALA A 24 4.94 -1.85 10.88
C ALA A 24 6.36 -2.28 10.51
N GLU A 25 6.51 -3.33 9.72
CA GLU A 25 7.81 -3.81 9.23
C GLU A 25 8.48 -2.79 8.33
N ARG A 26 7.75 -2.19 7.38
CA ARG A 26 8.32 -1.12 6.55
C ARG A 26 8.78 0.08 7.37
N ILE A 27 8.05 0.44 8.43
CA ILE A 27 8.47 1.49 9.36
C ILE A 27 9.78 1.08 10.04
N ALA A 28 9.85 -0.15 10.56
CA ALA A 28 11.04 -0.68 11.23
C ALA A 28 12.25 -0.75 10.29
N GLU A 29 12.08 -1.27 9.07
CA GLU A 29 13.13 -1.34 8.05
C GLU A 29 13.61 0.05 7.63
N ARG A 30 12.69 1.00 7.39
CA ARG A 30 13.07 2.36 7.02
C ARG A 30 13.75 3.11 8.14
N SER A 31 13.31 2.88 9.38
CA SER A 31 13.96 3.42 10.57
C SER A 31 15.40 2.89 10.68
N GLN A 32 15.61 1.60 10.44
CA GLN A 32 16.94 0.98 10.44
C GLN A 32 17.83 1.49 9.30
N GLN A 33 17.26 1.73 8.12
CA GLN A 33 17.99 2.26 6.96
C GLN A 33 18.24 3.78 7.04
N GLY A 34 17.85 4.45 8.12
CA GLY A 34 18.06 5.89 8.32
C GLY A 34 17.28 6.77 7.33
N TYR A 35 16.28 6.21 6.64
CA TYR A 35 15.46 6.99 5.71
C TYR A 35 14.58 7.97 6.50
N ARG A 36 14.56 9.23 6.05
CA ARG A 36 13.65 10.23 6.60
C ARG A 36 12.22 9.71 6.41
N MET A 37 11.50 9.52 7.51
CA MET A 37 10.12 9.00 7.55
C MET A 37 9.07 9.92 6.85
N ARG A 38 9.50 10.86 6.02
CA ARG A 38 8.67 11.81 5.27
C ARG A 38 7.67 11.13 4.32
N ASN A 39 8.02 9.98 3.76
CA ASN A 39 7.15 9.26 2.82
C ASN A 39 6.28 8.17 3.50
N LEU A 40 6.34 8.03 4.83
CA LEU A 40 5.45 7.12 5.56
C LEU A 40 4.05 7.70 5.74
N ALA A 41 3.95 9.03 5.85
CA ALA A 41 2.68 9.75 5.85
C ALA A 41 2.04 9.87 4.44
N ALA A 42 2.81 9.59 3.39
CA ALA A 42 2.31 9.61 2.02
C ALA A 42 1.74 8.25 1.56
N ALA A 43 1.84 7.22 2.41
CA ALA A 43 1.20 5.94 2.15
C ALA A 43 -0.29 6.06 2.49
N PRO A 44 -1.21 5.83 1.53
CA PRO A 44 -2.64 5.83 1.81
C PRO A 44 -2.97 4.78 2.88
N PRO A 45 -3.94 5.06 3.76
CA PRO A 45 -4.46 4.07 4.70
C PRO A 45 -5.11 2.90 3.95
N PHE A 46 -5.28 1.78 4.63
CA PHE A 46 -5.96 0.60 4.10
C PHE A 46 -7.33 0.96 3.50
N THR A 47 -8.11 1.74 4.24
CA THR A 47 -9.45 2.23 3.87
C THR A 47 -9.50 3.12 2.63
N ASP A 48 -8.37 3.69 2.20
CA ASP A 48 -8.31 4.46 0.94
C ASP A 48 -8.07 3.56 -0.28
N LEU A 49 -7.53 2.37 -0.04
CA LEU A 49 -7.26 1.36 -1.06
C LEU A 49 -8.45 0.41 -1.22
N ASP A 50 -9.13 0.14 -0.09
CA ASP A 50 -10.33 -0.69 0.03
C ASP A 50 -11.54 0.13 -0.45
N LEU A 51 -11.96 -0.12 -1.69
CA LEU A 51 -12.96 0.67 -2.38
C LEU A 51 -14.38 0.20 -2.06
N ASP A 52 -14.55 -1.07 -1.74
CA ASP A 52 -15.83 -1.68 -1.38
C ASP A 52 -16.06 -1.77 0.14
N ALA A 53 -15.04 -1.46 0.93
CA ALA A 53 -15.05 -1.44 2.40
C ALA A 53 -15.36 -2.83 2.99
N ASP A 54 -14.92 -3.90 2.32
CA ASP A 54 -15.12 -5.27 2.77
C ASP A 54 -14.10 -5.71 3.83
N GLY A 55 -13.02 -4.93 4.01
CA GLY A 55 -11.93 -5.23 4.96
C GLY A 55 -10.76 -6.02 4.36
N GLU A 56 -10.76 -6.25 3.04
CA GLU A 56 -9.80 -7.07 2.29
C GLU A 56 -9.42 -6.38 0.96
N LEU A 57 -8.14 -6.09 0.72
CA LEU A 57 -7.72 -5.56 -0.57
C LEU A 57 -7.57 -6.68 -1.59
N SER A 58 -8.41 -6.64 -2.61
CA SER A 58 -8.30 -7.53 -3.75
C SER A 58 -7.16 -7.09 -4.71
N PRO A 59 -6.68 -8.00 -5.58
CA PRO A 59 -5.66 -7.67 -6.56
C PRO A 59 -6.15 -6.61 -7.56
N GLN A 60 -7.47 -6.57 -7.81
CA GLN A 60 -8.12 -5.62 -8.68
C GLN A 60 -8.07 -4.21 -8.09
N GLU A 61 -8.47 -4.05 -6.83
CA GLU A 61 -8.40 -2.75 -6.14
C GLU A 61 -6.97 -2.24 -6.02
N PHE A 62 -6.02 -3.14 -5.74
CA PHE A 62 -4.61 -2.78 -5.70
C PHE A 62 -4.09 -2.34 -7.08
N ALA A 63 -4.51 -3.02 -8.15
CA ALA A 63 -4.16 -2.65 -9.52
C ALA A 63 -4.74 -1.27 -9.90
N ASP A 64 -5.99 -1.01 -9.54
CA ASP A 64 -6.65 0.29 -9.72
C ASP A 64 -5.96 1.39 -8.92
N ALA A 65 -5.63 1.14 -7.65
CA ALA A 65 -4.88 2.07 -6.82
C ALA A 65 -3.49 2.37 -7.41
N GLN A 66 -2.79 1.37 -7.92
CA GLN A 66 -1.52 1.57 -8.62
C GLN A 66 -1.68 2.38 -9.91
N ALA A 67 -2.72 2.10 -10.70
CA ALA A 67 -2.99 2.81 -11.94
C ALA A 67 -3.29 4.29 -11.65
N ARG A 68 -4.12 4.56 -10.64
CA ARG A 68 -4.41 5.92 -10.13
C ARG A 68 -3.15 6.62 -9.65
N HIS A 69 -2.30 5.96 -8.88
CA HIS A 69 -1.05 6.53 -8.39
C HIS A 69 -0.08 6.87 -9.53
N ARG A 70 0.06 5.96 -10.51
CA ARG A 70 0.86 6.20 -11.73
C ARG A 70 0.30 7.36 -12.55
N GLN A 71 -1.00 7.44 -12.77
CA GLN A 71 -1.63 8.55 -13.47
C GLN A 71 -1.39 9.89 -12.76
N ARG A 72 -1.38 9.89 -11.43
CA ARG A 72 -1.10 11.08 -10.61
C ARG A 72 0.37 11.51 -10.68
N MET A 73 1.29 10.59 -10.97
CA MET A 73 2.71 10.88 -11.23
C MET A 73 2.99 11.25 -12.69
N MET A 74 2.18 10.78 -13.66
CA MET A 74 2.35 11.03 -15.10
C MET A 74 1.62 12.28 -15.63
N ARG A 75 0.77 12.93 -14.84
CA ARG A 75 0.26 14.27 -15.18
C ARG A 75 1.22 15.33 -14.61
N PRO A 76 2.08 15.97 -15.43
CA PRO A 76 2.73 17.18 -14.98
C PRO A 76 1.64 18.24 -14.73
N PRO A 77 1.79 19.12 -13.73
CA PRO A 77 0.95 20.30 -13.64
C PRO A 77 1.12 21.09 -14.96
N ARG A 78 -0.01 21.45 -15.59
CA ARG A 78 -0.03 22.41 -16.69
C ARG A 78 0.13 23.82 -16.14
#